data_AF-A0A9P5QCK5-F1
#
_entry.id   AF-A0A9P5QCK5-F1
#
_cell.length_a   1.000
_cell.length_b   1.000
_cell.length_c   1.000
_cell.angle_alpha   90.00
_cell.angle_beta   90.00
_cell.angle_gamma   90.00
#
_symmetry.space_group_name_H-M   'P 1'
#
loop_
_entity.id
_entity.type
_entity.pdbx_description
1 polymer ?
#
loop_
_entity_poly.entity_id
_entity_poly.type
_entity_poly.pdbx_seq_one_letter_code
_entity_poly.pdbx_strand_id
1 'polypeptide(L)'
;MWENLSTPAQVVLRRATLSVTELILDPSDGPIPGQIAKLTDPRQHRIYLSQAPLIRYMIAQDIDSKWAVVELMHHIIIDLSTLETMKEEVKLFMNDQAHQMLEPEQFRKLIAHVKAGPSPEV
;
A
#
# COMPACT_ATOMS: atom_id res chain seq x y z
N MET A 1 -7.23 21.55 1.96
CA MET A 1 -8.02 21.85 0.72
C MET A 1 -9.07 20.78 0.40
N TRP A 2 -9.28 19.78 1.26
CA TRP A 2 -10.30 18.73 1.08
C TRP A 2 -11.17 18.51 2.33
N GLU A 3 -10.94 19.25 3.41
CA GLU A 3 -11.61 19.04 4.71
C GLU A 3 -13.09 19.48 4.76
N ASN A 4 -13.59 20.19 3.74
CA ASN A 4 -14.95 20.77 3.74
C ASN A 4 -15.83 20.28 2.58
N LEU A 5 -15.59 19.07 2.09
CA LEU A 5 -16.44 18.47 1.06
C LEU A 5 -17.74 17.93 1.67
N SER A 6 -18.87 18.23 1.03
CA SER A 6 -20.20 17.76 1.47
C SER A 6 -20.44 16.28 1.20
N THR A 7 -19.57 15.63 0.43
CA THR A 7 -19.60 14.19 0.14
C THR A 7 -18.18 13.60 0.18
N PRO A 8 -18.02 12.30 0.49
CA PRO A 8 -16.72 11.65 0.43
C PRO A 8 -16.09 11.75 -0.96
N ALA A 9 -14.81 12.11 -1.02
CA ALA A 9 -14.05 12.19 -2.26
C ALA A 9 -12.69 11.50 -2.12
N GLN A 10 -12.19 10.95 -3.23
CA GLN A 10 -10.83 10.46 -3.33
C GLN A 10 -9.96 11.54 -3.97
N VAL A 11 -8.94 12.00 -3.23
CA VAL A 11 -7.97 12.99 -3.72
C VAL A 11 -6.73 12.25 -4.22
N VAL A 12 -6.45 12.37 -5.52
CA VAL A 12 -5.26 11.76 -6.14
C VAL A 12 -4.13 12.79 -6.14
N LEU A 13 -3.10 12.55 -5.34
CA LEU A 13 -1.91 13.39 -5.34
C LEU A 13 -1.04 13.09 -6.57
N ARG A 14 -0.55 14.15 -7.24
CA ARG A 14 0.39 14.01 -8.37
C ARG A 14 1.71 13.35 -7.95
N ARG A 15 2.12 13.54 -6.69
CA ARG A 15 3.32 12.94 -6.10
C ARG A 15 2.97 12.51 -4.67
N ALA A 16 3.32 11.27 -4.34
CA ALA A 16 3.28 10.76 -2.99
C ALA A 16 4.61 10.03 -2.74
N THR A 17 5.31 10.39 -1.69
CA THR A 17 6.57 9.72 -1.32
C THR A 17 6.24 8.46 -0.56
N LEU A 18 6.80 7.33 -0.97
CA LEU A 18 6.64 6.07 -0.26
C LEU A 18 7.16 6.20 1.17
N SER A 19 6.34 5.81 2.14
CA SER A 19 6.74 5.86 3.55
C SER A 19 7.54 4.61 3.88
N VAL A 20 8.84 4.76 4.11
CA VAL A 20 9.73 3.70 4.59
C VAL A 20 10.36 4.16 5.90
N THR A 21 10.12 3.41 6.97
CA THR A 21 10.69 3.68 8.29
C THR A 21 11.62 2.55 8.67
N GLU A 22 12.88 2.88 8.87
CA GLU A 22 13.87 1.96 9.40
C GLU A 22 13.82 1.95 10.94
N LEU A 23 13.75 0.75 11.51
CA LEU A 23 13.68 0.50 12.94
C LEU A 23 14.98 -0.15 13.39
N ILE A 24 15.52 0.33 14.50
CA ILE A 24 16.62 -0.30 15.22
C ILE A 24 16.00 -1.20 16.28
N LEU A 25 16.13 -2.50 16.11
CA LEU A 25 15.53 -3.52 16.97
C LEU A 25 16.63 -4.44 17.51
N ASP A 26 16.45 -4.92 18.74
CA ASP A 26 17.40 -5.84 19.37
C ASP A 26 16.98 -7.29 19.04
N PRO A 27 17.80 -8.07 18.31
CA PRO A 27 17.47 -9.46 18.01
C PRO A 27 17.30 -10.36 19.25
N SER A 28 17.80 -9.94 20.42
CA SER A 28 17.59 -10.66 21.68
C SER A 28 16.14 -10.59 22.19
N ASP A 29 15.35 -9.62 21.74
CA ASP A 29 13.92 -9.48 22.06
C ASP A 29 13.01 -10.40 21.21
N GLY A 30 13.60 -11.26 20.39
CA GLY A 30 12.92 -12.27 19.56
C GLY A 30 13.06 -12.01 18.05
N PRO A 31 12.38 -12.80 17.19
CA PRO A 31 12.51 -12.66 15.74
C PRO A 31 12.11 -11.26 15.25
N ILE A 32 12.99 -10.60 14.49
CA ILE A 32 12.79 -9.23 13.99
C ILE A 32 11.43 -9.02 13.30
N PRO A 33 10.95 -9.89 12.39
CA PRO A 33 9.62 -9.71 11.78
C PRO A 33 8.48 -9.68 12.82
N GLY A 34 8.59 -10.50 13.88
CA GLY A 34 7.59 -10.54 14.96
C GLY A 34 7.60 -9.28 15.81
N GLN A 35 8.78 -8.70 16.05
CA GLN A 35 8.92 -7.43 16.74
C GLN A 35 8.29 -6.28 15.93
N ILE A 36 8.59 -6.19 14.62
CA ILE A 36 7.98 -5.18 13.73
C ILE A 36 6.46 -5.34 13.73
N ALA A 37 5.94 -6.57 13.55
CA ALA A 37 4.51 -6.84 13.52
C ALA A 37 3.79 -6.40 14.82
N LYS A 38 4.44 -6.54 15.98
CA LYS A 38 3.91 -6.07 17.27
C LYS A 38 3.85 -4.54 17.34
N LEU A 39 4.87 -3.85 16.85
CA LEU A 39 4.91 -2.38 16.79
C LEU A 39 3.87 -1.81 15.81
N THR A 40 3.46 -2.62 14.83
CA THR A 40 2.52 -2.24 13.78
C THR A 40 1.16 -2.94 13.89
N ASP A 41 0.78 -3.43 15.08
CA ASP A 41 -0.53 -4.07 15.26
C ASP A 41 -1.63 -3.10 14.77
N PRO A 42 -2.45 -3.47 13.78
CA PRO A 42 -3.48 -2.59 13.21
C PRO A 42 -4.52 -2.11 14.23
N ARG A 43 -4.64 -2.78 15.39
CA ARG A 43 -5.49 -2.33 16.50
C ARG A 43 -4.96 -1.07 17.18
N GLN A 44 -3.65 -0.84 17.13
CA GLN A 44 -2.97 0.28 17.77
C GLN A 44 -2.35 1.25 16.76
N HIS A 45 -1.98 0.75 15.58
CA HIS A 45 -1.35 1.50 14.51
C HIS A 45 -2.36 1.84 13.40
N ARG A 46 -2.71 3.12 13.26
CA ARG A 46 -3.71 3.58 12.28
C ARG A 46 -3.05 4.25 11.08
N ILE A 47 -3.56 3.94 9.89
CA ILE A 47 -3.29 4.69 8.66
C ILE A 47 -4.46 5.67 8.47
N TYR A 48 -4.19 6.97 8.60
CA TYR A 48 -5.21 8.00 8.40
C TYR A 48 -5.52 8.17 6.92
N LEU A 49 -6.79 8.01 6.54
CA LEU A 49 -7.27 8.15 5.16
C LEU A 49 -7.00 9.52 4.54
N SER A 50 -6.83 10.55 5.37
CA SER A 50 -6.50 11.92 4.95
C SER A 50 -5.02 12.13 4.63
N GLN A 51 -4.17 11.11 4.83
CA GLN A 51 -2.72 11.20 4.66
C GLN A 51 -2.24 10.15 3.66
N ALA A 52 -1.89 10.60 2.46
CA ALA A 52 -1.22 9.74 1.48
C ALA A 52 0.29 9.63 1.79
N PRO A 53 0.94 8.51 1.42
CA PRO A 53 0.35 7.29 0.86
C PRO A 53 -0.35 6.43 1.93
N LEU A 54 -1.33 5.62 1.49
CA LEU A 54 -2.02 4.64 2.32
C LEU A 54 -1.30 3.27 2.38
N ILE A 55 -0.03 3.25 1.93
CA ILE A 55 0.91 2.12 2.03
C ILE A 55 2.15 2.63 2.75
N ARG A 56 2.67 1.85 3.70
CA ARG A 56 3.87 2.15 4.50
C ARG A 56 4.69 0.88 4.67
N TYR A 57 6.01 1.03 4.75
CA TYR A 57 6.92 -0.06 5.04
C TYR A 57 7.66 0.22 6.34
N MET A 58 7.70 -0.78 7.20
CA MET A 58 8.60 -0.81 8.35
C MET A 58 9.69 -1.83 8.06
N ILE A 59 10.94 -1.41 8.15
CA ILE A 59 12.09 -2.26 7.85
C ILE A 59 13.02 -2.32 9.05
N ALA A 60 13.67 -3.45 9.25
CA ALA A 60 14.75 -3.57 10.20
C ALA A 60 15.76 -4.60 9.70
N GLN A 61 17.03 -4.40 10.05
CA GLN A 61 18.08 -5.36 9.75
C GLN A 61 18.14 -6.43 10.84
N ASP A 62 18.33 -7.68 10.41
CA ASP A 62 18.51 -8.86 11.26
C ASP A 62 20.01 -9.20 11.43
N ILE A 63 20.34 -10.15 12.31
CA ILE A 63 21.70 -10.54 12.74
C ILE A 63 22.64 -10.87 11.55
N ASP A 64 22.08 -11.30 10.41
CA ASP A 64 22.83 -11.69 9.20
C ASP A 64 22.88 -10.60 8.11
N SER A 65 22.66 -9.32 8.45
CA SER A 65 22.46 -8.24 7.46
C SER A 65 21.26 -8.44 6.52
N LYS A 66 20.40 -9.42 6.81
CA LYS A 66 19.13 -9.65 6.11
C LYS A 66 18.14 -8.57 6.54
N TRP A 67 17.30 -8.14 5.60
CA TRP A 67 16.26 -7.16 5.90
C TRP A 67 14.91 -7.85 6.11
N ALA A 68 14.28 -7.55 7.23
CA ALA A 68 12.87 -7.81 7.43
C ALA A 68 12.07 -6.60 6.95
N VAL A 69 10.98 -6.86 6.24
CA VAL A 69 10.04 -5.83 5.77
C VAL A 69 8.64 -6.23 6.20
N VAL A 70 7.94 -5.31 6.87
CA VAL A 70 6.50 -5.41 7.11
C VAL A 70 5.82 -4.31 6.33
N GLU A 71 4.92 -4.71 5.44
CA GLU A 71 4.06 -3.82 4.68
C GLU A 71 2.75 -3.55 5.41
N LEU A 72 2.42 -2.28 5.57
CA LEU A 72 1.16 -1.81 6.13
C LEU A 72 0.37 -1.10 5.04
N MET A 73 -0.87 -1.53 4.84
CA MET A 73 -1.74 -0.96 3.81
C MET A 73 -3.17 -0.83 4.32
N HIS A 74 -3.86 0.23 3.90
CA HIS A 74 -5.27 0.37 4.19
C HIS A 74 -6.09 -0.41 3.14
N HIS A 75 -6.93 -1.36 3.57
CA HIS A 75 -7.76 -2.20 2.69
C HIS A 75 -8.67 -1.43 1.70
N ILE A 76 -8.86 -0.13 1.91
CA ILE A 76 -9.66 0.73 1.02
C ILE A 76 -9.03 0.93 -0.37
N ILE A 77 -7.73 0.68 -0.51
CA ILE A 77 -6.98 0.85 -1.77
C ILE A 77 -6.53 -0.49 -2.39
N ILE A 78 -6.91 -1.62 -1.80
CA ILE A 78 -6.32 -2.91 -2.13
C ILE A 78 -7.32 -4.05 -1.89
N ASP A 79 -7.28 -5.04 -2.77
CA ASP A 79 -7.83 -6.37 -2.56
C ASP A 79 -6.78 -7.44 -2.86
N LEU A 80 -7.15 -8.73 -2.75
CA LEU A 80 -6.21 -9.82 -2.99
C LEU A 80 -5.61 -9.78 -4.40
N SER A 81 -6.41 -9.51 -5.42
CA SER A 81 -5.97 -9.43 -6.82
C SER A 81 -4.99 -8.28 -7.05
N THR A 82 -5.26 -7.12 -6.45
CA THR A 82 -4.38 -5.95 -6.53
C THR A 82 -3.04 -6.26 -5.85
N LEU A 83 -3.05 -6.98 -4.72
CA LEU A 83 -1.82 -7.37 -4.03
C LEU A 83 -0.97 -8.37 -4.84
N GLU A 84 -1.60 -9.31 -5.53
CA GLU A 84 -0.91 -10.25 -6.42
C GLU A 84 -0.25 -9.52 -7.59
N THR A 85 -1.00 -8.62 -8.24
CA THR A 85 -0.50 -7.79 -9.34
C THR A 85 0.70 -6.95 -8.89
N MET A 86 0.59 -6.27 -7.74
CA MET A 86 1.67 -5.44 -7.20
C MET A 86 2.94 -6.28 -6.92
N LYS A 87 2.80 -7.50 -6.38
CA LYS A 87 3.94 -8.40 -6.14
C LYS A 87 4.60 -8.85 -7.44
N GLU A 88 3.83 -9.11 -8.48
CA GLU A 88 4.35 -9.47 -9.80
C GLU A 88 5.11 -8.30 -10.44
N GLU A 89 4.55 -7.09 -10.38
CA GLU A 89 5.23 -5.89 -10.86
C GLU A 89 6.55 -5.65 -10.11
N VAL A 90 6.57 -5.72 -8.78
CA VAL A 90 7.82 -5.58 -8.01
C VAL A 90 8.87 -6.61 -8.46
N LYS A 91 8.48 -7.87 -8.69
CA LYS A 91 9.41 -8.90 -9.20
C LYS A 91 9.94 -8.57 -10.59
N LEU A 92 9.07 -8.16 -11.52
CA LEU A 92 9.47 -7.75 -12.87
C LEU A 92 10.45 -6.58 -12.81
N PHE A 93 10.19 -5.59 -11.96
CA PHE A 93 11.10 -4.45 -11.79
C PHE A 93 12.47 -4.89 -11.25
N MET A 94 12.50 -5.71 -10.20
CA MET A 94 13.75 -6.19 -9.60
C MET A 94 14.59 -7.06 -10.54
N ASN A 95 13.96 -7.67 -11.56
CA ASN A 95 14.63 -8.51 -12.55
C ASN A 95 14.99 -7.76 -13.84
N ASP A 96 14.92 -6.42 -13.86
CA ASP A 96 15.13 -5.60 -15.06
C ASP A 96 14.14 -5.90 -16.22
N GLN A 97 12.97 -6.47 -15.89
CA GLN A 97 11.91 -6.86 -16.81
C GLN A 97 10.69 -5.92 -16.76
N ALA A 98 10.86 -4.68 -16.28
CA ALA A 98 9.77 -3.70 -16.16
C ALA A 98 9.05 -3.41 -17.50
N HIS A 99 9.71 -3.64 -18.64
CA HIS A 99 9.09 -3.53 -19.97
C HIS A 99 7.95 -4.53 -20.23
N GLN A 100 7.79 -5.55 -19.39
CA GLN A 100 6.71 -6.54 -19.45
C GLN A 100 5.48 -6.12 -18.64
N MET A 101 5.55 -5.03 -17.87
CA MET A 101 4.42 -4.52 -17.09
C MET A 101 3.34 -3.97 -18.02
N LEU A 102 2.08 -4.18 -17.62
CA LEU A 102 0.94 -3.57 -18.29
C LEU A 102 0.82 -2.11 -17.87
N GLU A 103 0.28 -1.28 -18.76
CA GLU A 103 -0.05 0.11 -18.42
C GLU A 103 -1.16 0.13 -17.35
N PRO A 104 -0.97 0.82 -16.22
CA PRO A 104 -1.93 0.78 -15.12
C PRO A 104 -3.23 1.50 -15.48
N GLU A 105 -4.35 0.81 -15.29
CA GLU A 105 -5.67 1.41 -15.41
C GLU A 105 -6.03 2.27 -14.20
N GLN A 106 -6.56 3.47 -14.46
CA GLN A 106 -6.94 4.38 -13.38
C GLN A 106 -8.25 3.92 -12.73
N PHE A 107 -8.22 3.61 -11.43
CA PHE A 107 -9.39 3.16 -10.66
C PHE A 107 -10.62 4.07 -10.75
N ARG A 108 -10.43 5.38 -11.02
CA ARG A 108 -11.53 6.32 -11.28
C ARG A 108 -12.44 5.91 -12.46
N LYS A 109 -11.94 5.12 -13.42
CA LYS A 109 -12.74 4.56 -14.51
C LYS A 109 -13.78 3.55 -13.98
N LEU A 110 -13.36 2.67 -13.08
CA LEU A 110 -14.26 1.73 -12.40
C LEU A 110 -15.28 2.49 -11.55
N ILE A 111 -14.85 3.51 -10.79
CA ILE A 111 -15.78 4.36 -10.03
C ILE A 111 -16.83 5.00 -10.94
N ALA A 112 -16.41 5.55 -12.09
CA ALA A 112 -17.33 6.15 -13.05
C ALA A 112 -18.32 5.12 -13.62
N HIS A 113 -17.84 3.92 -13.96
CA HIS A 113 -18.67 2.82 -14.44
C HIS A 113 -19.73 2.39 -13.42
N VAL A 114 -19.33 2.15 -12.17
CA VAL A 114 -20.25 1.75 -11.09
C VAL A 114 -21.29 2.85 -10.81
N LYS A 115 -20.89 4.13 -10.87
CA LYS A 115 -21.82 5.26 -10.66
C LYS A 115 -22.79 5.49 -11.82
N ALA A 116 -22.43 5.11 -13.04
CA ALA A 116 -23.31 5.26 -14.21
C ALA A 116 -24.55 4.35 -14.15
N GLY A 117 -24.53 3.32 -13.30
CA GLY A 117 -25.58 2.31 -13.23
C GLY A 117 -25.55 1.36 -14.45
N PRO A 118 -26.33 0.27 -14.43
CA PRO A 118 -26.47 -0.58 -15.61
C PRO A 118 -27.08 0.23 -16.76
N SER A 119 -26.53 0.07 -17.97
CA SER A 119 -27.20 0.53 -19.19
C SER A 119 -28.60 -0.10 -19.24
N PRO A 120 -29.65 0.64 -19.62
CA PRO A 120 -30.95 0.02 -19.86
C PRO A 120 -30.76 -1.12 -20.88
N GLU A 121 -31.22 -2.32 -20.53
CA GLU A 121 -31.28 -3.46 -21.45
C GLU A 121 -32.02 -3.01 -22.71
N VAL A 122 -31.37 -3.17 -23.88
CA VAL A 122 -31.93 -2.89 -25.21
C VAL A 122 -32.59 -4.15 -25.73
#